data_AF-A0A969E100-F1
#
_entry.id   AF-A0A969E100-F1
#
_cell.length_a   1.000
_cell.length_b   1.000
_cell.length_c   1.000
_cell.angle_alpha   90.00
_cell.angle_beta   90.00
_cell.angle_gamma   90.00
#
_symmetry.space_group_name_H-M   'P 1'
#
loop_
_entity.id
_entity.type
_entity.pdbx_description
1 polymer ?
#
loop_
_entity_poly.entity_id
_entity_poly.type
_entity_poly.pdbx_seq_one_letter_code
_entity_poly.pdbx_strand_id
1 'polypeptide(L)'
;MKNILSIFSGILFMAILLLTACDKKETDEVSQIVKVSFPVIKLKGEPVVSVGVGAGQYSDAGATAFDSTNNQSSNLTAVSNNVDLTKPGFYSVKYEAKNQFGYVSTETRLVLVTTVADNVDLSGKYARNTNGVVLTVKKVGRGLYTIDNVGGVPVSDANQPFIIPVFMGHVSDNQIVIPPQPSKGGEISCDNATLRLTPPPAQFSYIVRNASFGTALRTFVKQ
;
A
#
# COMPACT_ATOMS: atom_id res chain seq x y z
N MET A 1 37.94 5.36 87.16
CA MET A 1 38.01 5.99 85.82
C MET A 1 37.92 4.94 84.71
N LYS A 2 36.80 4.20 84.59
CA LYS A 2 36.64 3.13 83.56
C LYS A 2 35.42 3.31 82.63
N ASN A 3 34.63 4.38 82.76
CA ASN A 3 33.33 4.48 82.08
C ASN A 3 33.24 5.58 81.01
N ILE A 4 34.35 6.24 80.62
CA ILE A 4 34.34 7.29 79.59
C ILE A 4 34.85 6.80 78.22
N LEU A 5 35.60 5.68 78.19
CA LEU A 5 36.17 5.15 76.94
C LEU A 5 35.15 4.36 76.09
N SER A 6 34.06 3.87 76.69
CA SER A 6 33.00 3.12 75.98
C SER A 6 32.08 4.02 75.14
N ILE A 7 32.02 5.32 75.41
CA ILE A 7 31.07 6.24 74.74
C ILE A 7 31.68 6.78 73.44
N PHE A 8 33.00 6.96 73.38
CA PHE A 8 33.70 7.41 72.17
C PHE A 8 33.79 6.33 71.08
N SER A 9 33.81 5.04 71.46
CA SER A 9 33.79 3.93 70.49
C SER A 9 32.42 3.73 69.84
N GLY A 10 31.32 4.07 70.52
CA GLY A 10 29.97 3.96 69.97
C GLY A 10 29.60 5.09 69.01
N ILE A 11 30.10 6.32 69.27
CA ILE A 11 29.82 7.48 68.42
C ILE A 11 30.64 7.44 67.13
N LEU A 12 31.86 6.90 67.15
CA LEU A 12 32.68 6.73 65.94
C LEU A 12 32.13 5.63 65.02
N PHE A 13 31.51 4.58 65.58
CA PHE A 13 30.87 3.52 64.79
C PHE A 13 29.50 3.95 64.22
N MET A 14 28.78 4.84 64.91
CA MET A 14 27.48 5.37 64.45
C MET A 14 27.61 6.50 63.42
N ALA A 15 28.74 7.21 63.37
CA ALA A 15 29.00 8.24 62.37
C ALA A 15 29.44 7.69 61.00
N ILE A 16 30.02 6.48 60.97
CA ILE A 16 30.47 5.84 59.71
C ILE A 16 29.29 5.16 58.97
N LEU A 17 28.20 4.82 59.67
CA LEU A 17 27.01 4.20 59.06
C LEU A 17 26.07 5.19 58.34
N LEU A 18 26.32 6.50 58.38
CA LEU A 18 25.45 7.53 57.80
C LEU A 18 25.87 8.00 56.38
N LEU A 19 26.91 7.40 55.79
CA LEU A 19 27.43 7.83 54.47
C LEU A 19 27.09 6.88 53.30
N THR A 20 26.33 5.81 53.50
CA THR A 20 26.06 4.80 52.45
C THR A 20 24.58 4.60 52.13
N ALA A 21 23.78 5.66 52.16
CA ALA A 21 22.37 5.58 51.76
C ALA A 21 22.02 6.67 50.73
N CYS A 22 22.70 6.61 49.59
CA CYS A 22 22.23 7.19 48.34
C CYS A 22 23.02 6.56 47.19
N ASP A 23 22.72 5.29 46.88
CA ASP A 23 22.96 4.82 45.52
C ASP A 23 22.03 5.64 44.63
N LYS A 24 22.57 6.68 43.97
CA LYS A 24 21.88 7.25 42.82
C LYS A 24 21.70 6.08 41.86
N LYS A 25 20.47 5.64 41.64
CA LYS A 25 20.19 4.73 40.53
C LYS A 25 20.74 5.42 39.29
N GLU A 26 21.83 4.90 38.73
CA GLU A 26 22.35 5.40 37.47
C GLU A 26 21.23 5.18 36.45
N THR A 27 20.60 6.28 36.04
CA THR A 27 19.58 6.31 34.99
C THR A 27 20.24 6.45 33.62
N ASP A 28 21.51 6.06 33.48
CA ASP A 28 22.32 6.41 32.30
C ASP A 28 21.94 5.60 31.05
N GLU A 29 20.95 4.70 31.14
CA GLU A 29 20.46 3.89 30.01
C GLU A 29 18.93 3.87 29.83
N VAL A 30 18.20 4.96 30.10
CA VAL A 30 16.73 4.99 29.82
C VAL A 30 16.37 5.34 28.37
N SER A 31 17.31 5.79 27.53
CA SER A 31 17.00 6.16 26.14
C SER A 31 18.15 5.83 25.18
N GLN A 32 17.81 5.07 24.14
CA GLN A 32 18.70 4.78 23.01
C GLN A 32 18.35 5.65 21.81
N ILE A 33 19.36 6.25 21.19
CA ILE A 33 19.19 6.89 19.87
C ILE A 33 19.21 5.79 18.82
N VAL A 34 18.05 5.51 18.26
CA VAL A 34 17.89 4.52 17.19
C VAL A 34 17.77 5.25 15.85
N LYS A 35 18.47 4.74 14.83
CA LYS A 35 18.29 5.22 13.46
C LYS A 35 16.94 4.76 12.91
N VAL A 36 16.12 5.73 12.49
CA VAL A 36 14.86 5.45 11.78
C VAL A 36 15.13 4.58 10.56
N SER A 37 14.50 3.42 10.52
CA SER A 37 14.59 2.48 9.41
C SER A 37 13.32 1.65 9.37
N PHE A 38 12.81 1.41 8.17
CA PHE A 38 11.57 0.67 7.94
C PHE A 38 11.91 -0.62 7.19
N PRO A 39 11.29 -1.77 7.52
CA PRO A 39 11.43 -2.97 6.71
C PRO A 39 10.97 -2.71 5.27
N VAL A 40 11.67 -3.26 4.27
CA VAL A 40 11.25 -3.18 2.87
C VAL A 40 10.48 -4.44 2.53
N ILE A 41 9.20 -4.31 2.19
CA ILE A 41 8.37 -5.44 1.77
C ILE A 41 8.39 -5.55 0.25
N LYS A 42 8.52 -6.77 -0.26
CA LYS A 42 8.46 -7.11 -1.68
C LYS A 42 7.41 -8.20 -1.88
N LEU A 43 6.37 -7.90 -2.65
CA LEU A 43 5.40 -8.91 -3.09
C LEU A 43 6.08 -9.93 -4.00
N LYS A 44 5.73 -11.20 -3.85
CA LYS A 44 6.13 -12.25 -4.80
C LYS A 44 5.13 -12.22 -5.96
N GLY A 45 5.59 -11.96 -7.19
CA GLY A 45 4.69 -11.78 -8.34
C GLY A 45 4.00 -10.41 -8.38
N GLU A 46 2.98 -10.28 -9.21
CA GLU A 46 2.41 -8.98 -9.60
C GLU A 46 1.60 -8.26 -8.50
N PRO A 47 1.73 -6.94 -8.33
CA PRO A 47 1.00 -6.19 -7.30
C PRO A 47 -0.51 -6.17 -7.51
N VAL A 48 -0.97 -6.42 -8.73
CA VAL A 48 -2.39 -6.56 -9.07
C VAL A 48 -2.58 -7.82 -9.90
N VAL A 49 -3.49 -8.68 -9.48
CA VAL A 49 -3.81 -9.94 -10.16
C VAL A 49 -5.31 -10.04 -10.44
N SER A 50 -5.70 -10.93 -11.35
CA SER A 50 -7.10 -11.16 -11.71
C SER A 50 -7.48 -12.63 -11.61
N VAL A 51 -8.70 -12.89 -11.14
CA VAL A 51 -9.30 -14.22 -10.98
C VAL A 51 -10.74 -14.17 -11.49
N GLY A 52 -11.20 -15.25 -12.11
CA GLY A 52 -12.61 -15.38 -12.49
C GLY A 52 -13.50 -15.60 -11.27
N VAL A 53 -14.71 -15.04 -11.30
CA VAL A 53 -15.74 -15.37 -10.29
C VAL A 53 -15.95 -16.88 -10.23
N GLY A 54 -16.05 -17.44 -9.02
CA GLY A 54 -16.31 -18.87 -8.82
C GLY A 54 -15.14 -19.80 -9.16
N ALA A 55 -13.90 -19.31 -9.29
CA ALA A 55 -12.71 -20.14 -9.59
C ALA A 55 -12.37 -21.21 -8.53
N GLY A 56 -13.13 -21.31 -7.44
CA GLY A 56 -12.95 -22.30 -6.37
C GLY A 56 -11.94 -21.89 -5.32
N GLN A 57 -10.69 -21.63 -5.71
CA GLN A 57 -9.63 -21.23 -4.77
C GLN A 57 -8.75 -20.12 -5.36
N TYR A 58 -8.30 -19.22 -4.48
CA TYR A 58 -7.25 -18.25 -4.75
C TYR A 58 -6.14 -18.45 -3.73
N SER A 59 -4.90 -18.62 -4.20
CA SER A 59 -3.71 -18.67 -3.36
C SER A 59 -2.82 -17.48 -3.70
N ASP A 60 -2.59 -16.61 -2.73
CA ASP A 60 -1.65 -15.50 -2.90
C ASP A 60 -0.22 -16.05 -2.98
N ALA A 61 0.62 -15.41 -3.80
CA ALA A 61 2.01 -15.81 -3.98
C ALA A 61 2.92 -15.45 -2.78
N GLY A 62 2.42 -14.68 -1.81
CA GLY A 62 3.15 -14.25 -0.63
C GLY A 62 3.92 -12.96 -0.82
N ALA A 63 4.68 -12.59 0.21
CA ALA A 63 5.63 -11.49 0.19
C ALA A 63 6.88 -11.85 0.99
N THR A 64 7.94 -11.05 0.85
CA THR A 64 9.12 -11.07 1.71
C THR A 64 9.36 -9.71 2.32
N ALA A 65 9.96 -9.64 3.50
CA ALA A 65 10.50 -8.40 4.06
C ALA A 65 12.03 -8.47 4.15
N PHE A 66 12.68 -7.31 4.04
CA PHE A 66 14.07 -7.12 4.39
C PHE A 66 14.18 -6.05 5.48
N ASP A 67 14.81 -6.38 6.60
CA ASP A 67 15.07 -5.48 7.71
C ASP A 67 16.56 -5.10 7.73
N SER A 68 16.84 -3.83 7.46
CA SER A 68 18.21 -3.32 7.44
C SER A 68 18.84 -3.17 8.84
N THR A 69 18.05 -3.24 9.92
CA THR A 69 18.56 -3.10 11.30
C THR A 69 19.37 -4.31 11.74
N ASN A 70 19.04 -5.48 11.22
CA ASN A 70 19.70 -6.76 11.50
C ASN A 70 20.15 -7.48 10.23
N ASN A 71 19.95 -6.87 9.05
CA ASN A 71 20.29 -7.42 7.73
C ASN A 71 19.63 -8.78 7.45
N GLN A 72 18.38 -8.97 7.88
CA GLN A 72 17.64 -10.22 7.72
C GLN A 72 16.51 -10.10 6.69
N SER A 73 16.27 -11.19 5.96
CA SER A 73 15.10 -11.37 5.12
C SER A 73 14.17 -12.42 5.70
N SER A 74 12.86 -12.18 5.61
CA SER A 74 11.83 -13.11 6.07
C SER A 74 10.71 -13.25 5.04
N ASN A 75 10.07 -14.42 5.01
CA ASN A 75 8.79 -14.58 4.31
C ASN A 75 7.69 -13.99 5.19
N LEU A 76 6.72 -13.32 4.56
CA LEU A 76 5.56 -12.78 5.25
C LEU A 76 4.33 -13.64 4.99
N THR A 77 3.53 -13.80 6.04
CA THR A 77 2.14 -14.23 5.94
C THR A 77 1.27 -12.98 5.86
N ALA A 78 0.17 -13.05 5.10
CA ALA A 78 -0.77 -11.94 5.04
C ALA A 78 -1.39 -11.69 6.41
N VAL A 79 -1.42 -10.42 6.84
CA VAL A 79 -2.11 -10.00 8.07
C VAL A 79 -3.61 -9.87 7.85
N SER A 80 -4.04 -9.67 6.60
CA SER A 80 -5.44 -9.79 6.20
C SER A 80 -5.56 -10.25 4.75
N ASN A 81 -6.61 -11.01 4.48
CA ASN A 81 -7.00 -11.43 3.15
C ASN A 81 -8.54 -11.43 3.10
N ASN A 82 -9.13 -10.50 2.33
CA ASN A 82 -10.58 -10.34 2.24
C ASN A 82 -11.15 -10.82 0.90
N VAL A 83 -10.38 -11.57 0.11
CA VAL A 83 -10.78 -12.00 -1.23
C VAL A 83 -12.04 -12.86 -1.17
N ASP A 84 -13.14 -12.36 -1.74
CA ASP A 84 -14.40 -13.10 -1.90
C ASP A 84 -14.58 -13.45 -3.38
N LEU A 85 -14.31 -14.72 -3.74
CA LEU A 85 -14.42 -15.20 -5.12
C LEU A 85 -15.86 -15.35 -5.61
N THR A 86 -16.86 -15.15 -4.75
CA THR A 86 -18.27 -15.26 -5.12
C THR A 86 -18.85 -13.94 -5.64
N LYS A 87 -18.14 -12.82 -5.42
CA LYS A 87 -18.61 -11.48 -5.77
C LYS A 87 -17.57 -10.77 -6.65
N PRO A 88 -17.98 -10.17 -7.77
CA PRO A 88 -17.07 -9.43 -8.61
C PRO A 88 -16.70 -8.10 -7.96
N GLY A 89 -15.42 -7.72 -8.02
CA GLY A 89 -14.90 -6.52 -7.36
C GLY A 89 -13.39 -6.59 -7.16
N PHE A 90 -12.82 -5.52 -6.59
CA PHE A 90 -11.44 -5.52 -6.11
C PHE A 90 -11.37 -5.86 -4.63
N TYR A 91 -10.45 -6.74 -4.30
CA TYR A 91 -10.12 -7.20 -2.96
C TYR A 91 -8.64 -6.95 -2.66
N SER A 92 -8.25 -7.12 -1.40
CA SER A 92 -6.91 -6.88 -0.94
C SER A 92 -6.35 -8.01 -0.08
N VAL A 93 -5.07 -8.28 -0.30
CA VAL A 93 -4.22 -9.07 0.59
C VAL A 93 -3.17 -8.13 1.17
N LYS A 94 -3.18 -7.94 2.49
CA LYS A 94 -2.29 -7.01 3.19
C LYS A 94 -1.15 -7.75 3.87
N TYR A 95 0.04 -7.21 3.71
CA TYR A 95 1.26 -7.65 4.38
C TYR A 95 1.76 -6.56 5.30
N GLU A 96 2.38 -6.97 6.40
CA GLU A 96 3.00 -6.08 7.37
C GLU A 96 4.32 -6.67 7.84
N ALA A 97 5.30 -5.81 8.05
CA ALA A 97 6.58 -6.16 8.65
C ALA A 97 6.96 -5.08 9.66
N LYS A 98 7.43 -5.51 10.83
CA LYS A 98 7.83 -4.64 11.93
C LYS A 98 9.25 -5.01 12.36
N ASN A 99 10.13 -4.02 12.48
CA ASN A 99 11.48 -4.27 13.02
C ASN A 99 11.49 -4.25 14.55
N GLN A 100 12.65 -4.60 15.12
CA GLN A 100 12.85 -4.65 16.59
C GLN A 100 12.61 -3.31 17.30
N PHE A 101 12.72 -2.19 16.59
CA PHE A 101 12.50 -0.84 17.12
C PHE A 101 11.07 -0.35 16.92
N GLY A 102 10.23 -1.17 16.30
CA GLY A 102 8.80 -0.92 16.15
C GLY A 102 8.38 -0.13 14.92
N TYR A 103 9.29 0.16 13.99
CA TYR A 103 8.94 0.74 12.69
C TYR A 103 8.24 -0.30 11.82
N VAL A 104 7.10 0.10 11.25
CA VAL A 104 6.19 -0.77 10.49
C VAL A 104 6.11 -0.34 9.04
N SER A 105 6.20 -1.30 8.13
CA SER A 105 5.86 -1.15 6.72
C SER A 105 4.67 -2.01 6.37
N THR A 106 3.88 -1.57 5.41
CA THR A 106 2.74 -2.32 4.88
C THR A 106 2.77 -2.34 3.37
N GLU A 107 2.40 -3.46 2.78
CA GLU A 107 2.20 -3.59 1.34
C GLU A 107 0.88 -4.31 1.06
N THR A 108 0.27 -4.00 -0.08
CA THR A 108 -1.04 -4.55 -0.45
C THR A 108 -0.99 -5.10 -1.86
N ARG A 109 -1.43 -6.35 -2.03
CA ARG A 109 -1.80 -6.89 -3.35
C ARG A 109 -3.28 -6.62 -3.59
N LEU A 110 -3.61 -6.12 -4.78
CA LEU A 110 -4.99 -6.02 -5.24
C LEU A 110 -5.37 -7.26 -6.05
N VAL A 111 -6.55 -7.79 -5.81
CA VAL A 111 -7.10 -8.97 -6.48
C VAL A 111 -8.42 -8.58 -7.12
N LEU A 112 -8.45 -8.55 -8.45
CA LEU A 112 -9.67 -8.39 -9.22
C LEU A 112 -10.39 -9.73 -9.33
N VAL A 113 -11.61 -9.83 -8.79
CA VAL A 113 -12.55 -10.89 -9.10
C VAL A 113 -13.50 -10.36 -10.17
N THR A 114 -13.62 -11.05 -11.30
CA THR A 114 -14.39 -10.55 -12.46
C THR A 114 -15.28 -11.62 -13.10
N THR A 115 -16.46 -11.19 -13.55
CA THR A 115 -17.36 -12.05 -14.37
C THR A 115 -16.94 -12.09 -15.84
N VAL A 116 -16.09 -11.15 -16.27
CA VAL A 116 -15.67 -10.97 -17.67
C VAL A 116 -14.84 -12.16 -18.13
N ALA A 117 -15.16 -12.73 -19.29
CA ALA A 117 -14.43 -13.86 -19.86
C ALA A 117 -13.02 -13.47 -20.35
N ASP A 118 -12.09 -14.43 -20.34
CA ASP A 118 -10.67 -14.22 -20.68
C ASP A 118 -10.46 -13.71 -22.11
N ASN A 119 -11.37 -14.02 -23.04
CA ASN A 119 -11.28 -13.58 -24.44
C ASN A 119 -11.83 -12.16 -24.69
N VAL A 120 -12.50 -11.53 -23.71
CA VAL A 120 -12.99 -10.14 -23.84
C VAL A 120 -11.82 -9.18 -23.67
N ASP A 121 -11.61 -8.28 -24.62
CA ASP A 121 -10.47 -7.36 -24.63
C ASP A 121 -10.89 -5.89 -24.87
N LEU A 122 -10.64 -5.05 -23.86
CA LEU A 122 -10.80 -3.60 -23.92
C LEU A 122 -9.53 -2.86 -24.36
N SER A 123 -8.46 -3.56 -24.72
CA SER A 123 -7.22 -2.91 -25.15
C SER A 123 -7.42 -2.03 -26.38
N GLY A 124 -6.64 -0.97 -26.46
CA GLY A 124 -6.65 -0.04 -27.59
C GLY A 124 -6.41 1.40 -27.17
N LYS A 125 -6.57 2.30 -28.14
CA LYS A 125 -6.47 3.74 -27.94
C LYS A 125 -7.85 4.32 -27.66
N TYR A 126 -7.94 5.21 -26.68
CA TYR A 126 -9.19 5.88 -26.33
C TYR A 126 -8.97 7.39 -26.26
N ALA A 127 -9.74 8.14 -27.04
CA ALA A 127 -9.69 9.61 -27.01
C ALA A 127 -10.67 10.15 -25.98
N ARG A 128 -10.22 11.12 -25.18
CA ARG A 128 -11.08 11.86 -24.26
C ARG A 128 -11.97 12.80 -25.06
N ASN A 129 -13.29 12.70 -24.87
CA ASN A 129 -14.28 13.39 -25.70
C ASN A 129 -14.13 14.93 -25.71
N THR A 130 -13.65 15.51 -24.60
CA THR A 130 -13.58 16.98 -24.45
C THR A 130 -12.36 17.63 -25.11
N ASN A 131 -11.21 16.95 -25.14
CA ASN A 131 -9.95 17.55 -25.58
C ASN A 131 -9.16 16.71 -26.61
N GLY A 132 -9.70 15.56 -27.02
CA GLY A 132 -9.08 14.67 -28.01
C GLY A 132 -7.82 13.94 -27.51
N VAL A 133 -7.40 14.13 -26.25
CA VAL A 133 -6.21 13.46 -25.71
C VAL A 133 -6.44 11.95 -25.70
N VAL A 134 -5.49 11.21 -26.28
CA VAL A 134 -5.54 9.76 -26.38
C VAL A 134 -4.78 9.14 -25.21
N LEU A 135 -5.40 8.15 -24.58
CA LEU A 135 -4.76 7.23 -23.65
C LEU A 135 -4.71 5.82 -24.26
N THR A 136 -3.83 4.98 -23.73
CA THR A 136 -3.69 3.57 -24.09
C THR A 136 -4.21 2.69 -22.98
N VAL A 137 -5.15 1.80 -23.32
CA VAL A 137 -5.58 0.68 -22.48
C VAL A 137 -4.83 -0.56 -22.92
N LYS A 138 -4.16 -1.24 -21.99
CA LYS A 138 -3.44 -2.50 -22.24
C LYS A 138 -3.92 -3.58 -21.29
N LYS A 139 -4.33 -4.72 -21.82
CA LYS A 139 -4.68 -5.90 -21.02
C LYS A 139 -3.46 -6.52 -20.37
N VAL A 140 -3.58 -6.82 -19.08
CA VAL A 140 -2.55 -7.49 -18.27
C VAL A 140 -3.07 -8.73 -17.55
N GLY A 141 -4.39 -8.95 -17.58
CA GLY A 141 -5.03 -10.15 -17.04
C GLY A 141 -6.49 -10.27 -17.47
N ARG A 142 -7.20 -11.28 -16.97
CA ARG A 142 -8.63 -11.45 -17.17
C ARG A 142 -9.36 -10.23 -16.60
N GLY A 143 -10.01 -9.45 -17.47
CA GLY A 143 -10.68 -8.21 -17.07
C GLY A 143 -9.75 -7.15 -16.47
N LEU A 144 -8.42 -7.36 -16.41
CA LEU A 144 -7.48 -6.43 -15.78
C LEU A 144 -6.66 -5.71 -16.85
N TYR A 145 -6.59 -4.40 -16.72
CA TYR A 145 -5.96 -3.51 -17.68
C TYR A 145 -5.09 -2.47 -16.97
N THR A 146 -4.10 -1.95 -17.69
CA THR A 146 -3.41 -0.69 -17.34
C THR A 146 -3.88 0.42 -18.26
N ILE A 147 -4.03 1.61 -17.71
CA ILE A 147 -4.22 2.88 -18.42
C ILE A 147 -2.95 3.71 -18.21
N ASP A 148 -2.39 4.30 -19.25
CA ASP A 148 -1.17 5.12 -19.18
C ASP A 148 -1.39 6.57 -18.67
N ASN A 149 -2.57 7.14 -18.96
CA ASN A 149 -2.90 8.54 -18.67
C ASN A 149 -4.34 8.65 -18.16
N VAL A 150 -4.57 8.27 -16.90
CA VAL A 150 -5.92 8.26 -16.28
C VAL A 150 -6.61 9.63 -16.36
N GLY A 151 -5.84 10.71 -16.30
CA GLY A 151 -6.35 12.08 -16.34
C GLY A 151 -6.79 12.57 -17.72
N GLY A 152 -6.34 11.93 -18.80
CA GLY A 152 -6.47 12.44 -20.17
C GLY A 152 -5.84 13.83 -20.31
N VAL A 153 -4.64 13.98 -19.74
CA VAL A 153 -3.85 15.23 -19.75
C VAL A 153 -3.04 15.30 -21.04
N PRO A 154 -3.02 16.44 -21.75
CA PRO A 154 -2.19 16.60 -22.94
C PRO A 154 -0.72 16.25 -22.66
N VAL A 155 -0.17 15.34 -23.45
CA VAL A 155 1.23 14.90 -23.30
C VAL A 155 2.10 15.84 -24.13
N SER A 156 2.74 16.81 -23.49
CA SER A 156 3.89 17.51 -24.10
C SER A 156 5.23 16.93 -23.68
N ASP A 157 5.26 16.13 -22.60
CA ASP A 157 6.38 15.30 -22.16
C ASP A 157 5.83 14.10 -21.35
N ALA A 158 6.32 12.90 -21.62
CA ALA A 158 5.92 11.67 -20.94
C ALA A 158 6.27 11.66 -19.44
N ASN A 159 7.25 12.47 -19.02
CA ASN A 159 7.67 12.56 -17.61
C ASN A 159 6.85 13.53 -16.76
N GLN A 160 5.86 14.20 -17.35
CA GLN A 160 5.00 15.13 -16.64
C GLN A 160 4.36 14.48 -15.41
N PRO A 161 4.30 15.20 -14.27
CA PRO A 161 3.84 14.63 -13.01
C PRO A 161 2.38 14.17 -13.02
N PHE A 162 1.60 14.63 -14.01
CA PHE A 162 0.16 14.36 -14.12
C PHE A 162 -0.19 13.29 -15.17
N ILE A 163 0.81 12.71 -15.85
CA ILE A 163 0.65 11.50 -16.66
C ILE A 163 0.78 10.31 -15.72
N ILE A 164 -0.35 9.91 -15.15
CA ILE A 164 -0.40 8.90 -14.10
C ILE A 164 -0.98 7.60 -14.66
N PRO A 165 -0.18 6.51 -14.71
CA PRO A 165 -0.68 5.20 -15.06
C PRO A 165 -1.43 4.56 -13.89
N VAL A 166 -2.46 3.78 -14.19
CA VAL A 166 -3.29 3.08 -13.18
C VAL A 166 -3.72 1.69 -13.67
N PHE A 167 -4.02 0.80 -12.74
CA PHE A 167 -4.78 -0.42 -12.99
C PHE A 167 -6.28 -0.13 -13.02
N MET A 168 -6.97 -0.73 -13.99
CA MET A 168 -8.42 -0.72 -14.16
C MET A 168 -8.91 -2.16 -14.27
N GLY A 169 -9.94 -2.52 -13.50
CA GLY A 169 -10.66 -3.77 -13.65
C GLY A 169 -11.98 -3.58 -14.38
N HIS A 170 -12.22 -4.37 -15.42
CA HIS A 170 -13.53 -4.63 -16.02
C HIS A 170 -14.19 -5.72 -15.17
N VAL A 171 -15.16 -5.32 -14.36
CA VAL A 171 -15.74 -6.14 -13.28
C VAL A 171 -16.95 -6.93 -13.78
N SER A 172 -17.76 -6.30 -14.64
CA SER A 172 -18.94 -6.85 -15.31
C SER A 172 -19.23 -6.06 -16.59
N ASP A 173 -20.20 -6.51 -17.40
CA ASP A 173 -20.49 -5.99 -18.75
C ASP A 173 -20.61 -4.46 -18.87
N ASN A 174 -21.05 -3.78 -17.81
CA ASN A 174 -21.28 -2.33 -17.80
C ASN A 174 -20.44 -1.59 -16.74
N GLN A 175 -19.51 -2.27 -16.09
CA GLN A 175 -18.77 -1.70 -14.96
C GLN A 175 -17.26 -1.91 -15.08
N ILE A 176 -16.54 -0.80 -15.02
CA ILE A 176 -15.12 -0.76 -14.71
C ILE A 176 -14.91 -0.19 -13.30
N VAL A 177 -13.79 -0.53 -12.68
CA VAL A 177 -13.36 0.00 -11.38
C VAL A 177 -11.88 0.34 -11.45
N ILE A 178 -11.52 1.51 -10.96
CA ILE A 178 -10.13 1.92 -10.75
C ILE A 178 -9.98 2.11 -9.23
N PRO A 179 -9.52 1.07 -8.50
CA PRO A 179 -9.48 1.09 -7.05
C PRO A 179 -8.39 2.06 -6.56
N PRO A 180 -8.45 2.46 -5.27
CA PRO A 180 -7.32 3.12 -4.61
C PRO A 180 -6.03 2.33 -4.79
N GLN A 181 -5.01 3.00 -5.30
CA GLN A 181 -3.70 2.42 -5.57
C GLN A 181 -2.59 3.49 -5.51
N PRO A 182 -1.35 3.11 -5.18
CA PRO A 182 -0.23 4.05 -5.17
C PRO A 182 0.12 4.53 -6.59
N SER A 183 0.55 5.79 -6.71
CA SER A 183 0.97 6.38 -7.97
C SER A 183 2.03 7.48 -7.79
N LYS A 184 2.59 7.99 -8.90
CA LYS A 184 3.58 9.08 -8.91
C LYS A 184 3.08 10.40 -8.28
N GLY A 185 1.78 10.53 -8.00
CA GLY A 185 1.15 11.68 -7.34
C GLY A 185 0.49 11.35 -6.00
N GLY A 186 0.88 10.27 -5.33
CA GLY A 186 0.21 9.73 -4.15
C GLY A 186 -0.88 8.73 -4.50
N GLU A 187 -1.79 8.45 -3.58
CA GLU A 187 -2.92 7.57 -3.85
C GLU A 187 -3.80 8.13 -4.97
N ILE A 188 -4.27 7.26 -5.85
CA ILE A 188 -5.21 7.59 -6.91
C ILE A 188 -6.30 6.53 -6.99
N SER A 189 -7.53 6.97 -7.23
CA SER A 189 -8.68 6.11 -7.53
C SER A 189 -9.61 6.84 -8.50
N CYS A 190 -10.69 6.18 -8.92
CA CYS A 190 -11.77 6.87 -9.62
C CYS A 190 -13.16 6.50 -9.11
N ASP A 191 -14.03 7.52 -9.06
CA ASP A 191 -15.44 7.40 -8.73
C ASP A 191 -16.31 7.41 -10.00
N ASN A 192 -17.57 6.98 -9.85
CA ASN A 192 -18.59 7.00 -10.90
C ASN A 192 -18.11 6.34 -12.20
N ALA A 193 -17.33 5.28 -12.06
CA ALA A 193 -16.75 4.57 -13.19
C ALA A 193 -17.82 3.72 -13.90
N THR A 194 -18.00 3.93 -15.20
CA THR A 194 -18.98 3.22 -16.03
C THR A 194 -18.36 2.72 -17.32
N LEU A 195 -18.92 1.65 -17.88
CA LEU A 195 -18.54 1.09 -19.16
C LEU A 195 -19.77 0.96 -20.06
N ARG A 196 -19.61 1.34 -21.33
CA ARG A 196 -20.62 1.20 -22.38
C ARG A 196 -19.98 0.51 -23.58
N LEU A 197 -20.36 -0.74 -23.83
CA LEU A 197 -19.87 -1.51 -24.98
C LEU A 197 -20.74 -1.30 -26.23
N THR A 198 -22.04 -1.03 -26.03
CA THR A 198 -23.03 -0.95 -27.11
C THR A 198 -23.83 0.35 -27.08
N PRO A 199 -24.19 0.92 -28.24
CA PRO A 199 -23.58 0.67 -29.56
C PRO A 199 -22.07 1.03 -29.59
N PRO A 200 -21.26 0.42 -30.47
CA PRO A 200 -19.86 0.77 -30.63
C PRO A 200 -19.69 2.23 -31.12
N PRO A 201 -18.51 2.86 -30.93
CA PRO A 201 -17.33 2.33 -30.24
C PRO A 201 -17.53 2.22 -28.72
N ALA A 202 -16.73 1.35 -28.08
CA ALA A 202 -16.75 1.19 -26.62
C ALA A 202 -16.33 2.50 -25.92
N GLN A 203 -16.94 2.78 -24.78
CA GLN A 203 -16.69 3.99 -24.00
C GLN A 203 -16.61 3.67 -22.53
N PHE A 204 -15.76 4.40 -21.81
CA PHE A 204 -15.82 4.42 -20.36
C PHE A 204 -15.74 5.85 -19.84
N SER A 205 -16.30 6.05 -18.66
CA SER A 205 -16.30 7.34 -17.99
C SER A 205 -15.95 7.19 -16.52
N TYR A 206 -15.30 8.18 -15.93
CA TYR A 206 -15.03 8.22 -14.49
C TYR A 206 -14.59 9.61 -14.01
N ILE A 207 -14.61 9.82 -12.69
CA ILE A 207 -14.07 11.00 -11.99
C ILE A 207 -12.78 10.59 -11.29
N VAL A 208 -11.66 11.25 -11.62
CA VAL A 208 -10.37 10.98 -10.98
C VAL A 208 -10.34 11.57 -9.57
N ARG A 209 -9.91 10.75 -8.60
CA ARG A 209 -9.66 11.16 -7.21
C ARG A 209 -8.18 11.12 -6.93
N ASN A 210 -7.57 12.30 -6.97
CA ASN A 210 -6.20 12.57 -6.55
C ASN A 210 -6.02 14.11 -6.47
N ALA A 211 -5.11 14.59 -5.62
CA ALA A 211 -4.90 16.03 -5.38
C ALA A 211 -4.58 16.84 -6.66
N SER A 212 -4.08 16.19 -7.70
CA SER A 212 -3.70 16.83 -8.96
C SER A 212 -4.88 17.05 -9.93
N PHE A 213 -6.07 16.54 -9.63
CA PHE A 213 -7.19 16.51 -10.56
C PHE A 213 -8.47 17.11 -9.97
N GLY A 214 -9.18 17.90 -10.78
CA GLY A 214 -10.54 18.33 -10.47
C GLY A 214 -11.58 17.21 -10.61
N THR A 215 -12.79 17.48 -10.13
CA THR A 215 -13.93 16.55 -10.03
C THR A 215 -14.69 16.32 -11.34
N ALA A 216 -14.18 16.81 -12.47
CA ALA A 216 -14.84 16.67 -13.77
C ALA A 216 -14.96 15.19 -14.18
N LEU A 217 -16.16 14.80 -14.64
CA LEU A 217 -16.37 13.52 -15.30
C LEU A 217 -15.58 13.50 -16.62
N ARG A 218 -14.81 12.44 -16.83
CA ARG A 218 -14.01 12.23 -18.03
C ARG A 218 -14.60 11.06 -18.78
N THR A 219 -14.87 11.25 -20.07
CA THR A 219 -15.37 10.19 -20.96
C THR A 219 -14.33 9.93 -22.03
N PHE A 220 -14.01 8.66 -22.23
CA PHE A 220 -13.02 8.18 -23.18
C PHE A 220 -13.70 7.23 -24.17
N VAL A 221 -13.45 7.45 -25.46
CA VAL A 221 -14.10 6.75 -26.57
C VAL A 221 -13.05 5.99 -27.36
N LYS A 222 -13.25 4.69 -27.54
CA LYS A 222 -12.33 3.85 -28.32
C LYS A 222 -12.18 4.40 -29.73
N GLN A 223 -10.94 4.44 -30.22
CA GLN A 223 -10.56 4.85 -31.56
C GLN A 223 -10.35 3.64 -32.46
#